data_AF-A0A7K3YI94-F1
#
_entry.id   AF-A0A7K3YI94-F1
#
_cell.length_a   1.000
_cell.length_b   1.000
_cell.length_c   1.000
_cell.angle_alpha   90.00
_cell.angle_beta   90.00
_cell.angle_gamma   90.00
#
_symmetry.space_group_name_H-M   'P 1'
#
loop_
_entity.id
_entity.type
_entity.pdbx_description
1 polymer ?
#
loop_
_entity_poly.entity_id
_entity_poly.type
_entity_poly.pdbx_seq_one_letter_code
_entity_poly.pdbx_strand_id
1 'polypeptide(L)' 'DTVIGPHAVLKSNVVVHSGTRLWPEVIIPEGTVVKEHVLNEDYDTRTEGS' A
#
# COMPACT_ATOMS: atom_id res chain seq x y z
N ASP A 1 -0.68 -14.33 0.31
CA ASP A 1 0.51 -13.44 0.40
C ASP A 1 0.05 -12.03 0.68
N THR A 2 0.78 -11.24 1.46
CA THR A 2 0.48 -9.81 1.69
C THR A 2 1.72 -9.02 1.30
N VAL A 3 1.57 -7.97 0.49
CA VAL A 3 2.67 -7.16 -0.02
C VAL A 3 2.49 -5.72 0.38
N ILE A 4 3.53 -5.13 0.96
CA ILE A 4 3.61 -3.71 1.30
C ILE A 4 4.74 -3.10 0.47
N GLY A 5 4.38 -2.22 -0.45
CA GLY A 5 5.28 -1.57 -1.39
C GLY A 5 6.11 -0.46 -0.74
N PRO A 6 7.20 -0.04 -1.40
CA PRO A 6 8.03 1.10 -0.98
C PRO A 6 7.25 2.33 -0.53
N HIS A 7 7.76 3.01 0.50
CA HIS A 7 7.25 4.27 1.04
C HIS A 7 5.76 4.27 1.45
N ALA A 8 5.13 3.10 1.57
CA ALA A 8 3.79 3.01 2.14
C ALA A 8 3.80 3.42 3.61
N VAL A 9 2.85 4.25 4.02
CA VAL A 9 2.69 4.71 5.41
C VAL A 9 1.39 4.14 5.98
N LEU A 10 1.52 3.28 6.99
CA LEU A 10 0.38 2.80 7.77
C LEU A 10 0.35 3.55 9.09
N LYS A 11 -0.73 4.29 9.35
CA LYS A 11 -0.92 4.97 10.64
C LYS A 11 -1.28 3.97 11.74
N SER A 12 -1.39 4.44 12.98
CA SER A 12 -1.72 3.63 14.14
C SER A 12 -2.97 2.78 13.95
N ASN A 13 -3.02 1.60 14.57
CA ASN A 13 -4.21 0.74 14.63
C ASN A 13 -4.77 0.29 13.26
N VAL A 14 -3.95 0.25 12.22
CA VAL A 14 -4.35 -0.31 10.92
C VAL A 14 -4.36 -1.83 10.97
N VAL A 15 -5.41 -2.45 10.40
CA VAL A 15 -5.52 -3.90 10.23
C VAL A 15 -5.48 -4.22 8.75
N VAL A 16 -4.56 -5.10 8.36
CA VAL A 16 -4.38 -5.53 6.96
C VAL A 16 -4.77 -7.00 6.86
N HIS A 17 -5.81 -7.31 6.08
CA HIS A 17 -6.19 -8.69 5.82
C HIS A 17 -5.14 -9.41 4.97
N SER A 18 -5.03 -10.73 5.15
CA SER A 18 -4.19 -11.58 4.30
C SER A 18 -4.65 -11.53 2.84
N GLY A 19 -3.72 -11.57 1.89
CA GLY A 19 -4.07 -11.54 0.46
C GLY A 19 -4.15 -10.14 -0.13
N THR A 20 -3.73 -9.12 0.61
CA THR A 20 -3.81 -7.71 0.19
C THR A 20 -2.47 -7.19 -0.34
N ARG A 21 -2.54 -6.27 -1.28
CA ARG A 21 -1.39 -5.54 -1.81
C ARG A 21 -1.58 -4.05 -1.53
N LEU A 22 -0.68 -3.48 -0.76
CA LEU A 22 -0.51 -2.04 -0.58
C LEU A 22 0.65 -1.65 -1.49
N TRP A 23 0.41 -0.98 -2.61
CA TRP A 23 1.42 -0.71 -3.65
C TRP A 23 1.78 0.78 -3.67
N PRO A 24 3.05 1.15 -3.94
CA PRO A 24 3.85 2.16 -3.23
C PRO A 24 3.24 3.54 -2.97
N GLU A 25 3.80 4.21 -1.96
CA GLU A 25 3.46 5.60 -1.59
C GLU A 25 2.01 5.80 -1.13
N VAL A 26 1.28 4.72 -0.85
CA VAL A 26 -0.05 4.77 -0.24
C VAL A 26 0.02 5.16 1.23
N ILE A 27 -0.90 6.01 1.67
CA ILE A 27 -1.08 6.39 3.08
C ILE A 27 -2.38 5.78 3.58
N ILE A 28 -2.29 4.83 4.51
CA ILE A 28 -3.44 4.19 5.15
C ILE A 28 -3.78 4.95 6.45
N PRO A 29 -4.99 5.54 6.56
CA PRO A 29 -5.41 6.27 7.75
C PRO A 29 -5.47 5.41 9.01
N GLU A 30 -5.40 6.05 10.18
CA GLU A 30 -5.48 5.37 11.47
C GLU A 30 -6.81 4.60 11.64
N GLY A 31 -6.74 3.40 12.23
CA GLY A 31 -7.92 2.57 12.49
C GLY A 31 -8.52 1.90 11.25
N THR A 32 -7.91 2.06 10.07
CA THR A 32 -8.43 1.49 8.82
C THR A 32 -8.30 -0.02 8.80
N VAL A 33 -9.34 -0.70 8.33
CA VAL A 33 -9.32 -2.15 8.03
C VAL A 33 -9.23 -2.34 6.52
N VAL A 34 -8.06 -2.73 6.03
CA VAL A 34 -7.81 -2.99 4.61
C VAL A 34 -8.23 -4.42 4.28
N LYS A 35 -9.24 -4.55 3.42
CA LYS A 35 -9.81 -5.83 2.97
C LYS A 35 -9.48 -6.16 1.52
N GLU A 36 -9.13 -5.16 0.73
CA GLU A 36 -8.88 -5.25 -0.71
C GLU A 36 -7.54 -4.58 -1.05
N HIS A 37 -7.11 -4.68 -2.31
CA HIS A 37 -5.84 -4.09 -2.73
C HIS A 37 -5.94 -2.56 -2.75
N VAL A 38 -4.90 -1.88 -2.27
CA VAL A 38 -4.77 -0.43 -2.32
C VAL A 38 -3.55 -0.14 -3.19
N LEU A 39 -3.82 0.35 -4.40
CA LEU A 39 -2.79 0.63 -5.39
C LEU A 39 -2.76 2.15 -5.61
N ASN A 40 -1.57 2.72 -5.58
CA ASN A 40 -1.36 4.08 -6.05
C ASN A 40 -1.29 4.07 -7.59
N GLU A 41 -2.32 4.57 -8.26
CA GLU A 41 -2.37 4.66 -9.73
C GLU A 41 -1.35 5.66 -10.29
N ASP A 42 -0.94 6.64 -9.49
CA ASP A 42 0.09 7.62 -9.84
C ASP A 42 1.51 7.06 -9.70
N TYR A 43 1.66 5.89 -9.05
CA TYR A 43 2.92 5.17 -9.01
C TYR A 43 3.16 4.49 -10.35
N ASP A 44 3.57 5.32 -11.31
CA ASP A 44 3.91 4.92 -12.65
C ASP A 44 5.06 3.91 -12.61
N THR A 45 4.87 2.79 -13.30
CA THR A 45 5.86 1.71 -13.42
C THR A 45 7.02 2.07 -14.35
N ARG A 46 7.13 3.36 -14.75
CA ARG A 46 8.25 3.89 -15.51
C ARG A 46 9.55 3.67 -14.74
N THR A 47 10.21 2.59 -15.12
CA THR A 47 11.63 2.36 -14.85
C THR A 47 12.39 3.28 -15.81
N GLU A 48 12.46 4.57 -15.51
CA GLU A 48 13.51 5.43 -16.09
C GLU A 48 14.81 5.09 -15.35
N GLY A 49 15.36 3.92 -15.64
CA GLY A 49 16.69 3.54 -15.21
C GLY A 49 17.70 4.52 -15.82
N SER A 50 18.54 5.13 -14.97
CA SER A 50 19.72 5.90 -15.40
C SER A 50 20.80 4.99 -15.99
#